data_AF-A0A7W7ZRG2-F1
#
_entry.id   AF-A0A7W7ZRG2-F1
#
_cell.length_a   1.000
_cell.length_b   1.000
_cell.length_c   1.000
_cell.angle_alpha   90.00
_cell.angle_beta   90.00
_cell.angle_gamma   90.00
#
_symmetry.space_group_name_H-M   'P 1'
#
loop_
_entity.id
_entity.type
_entity.pdbx_description
1 polymer ?
#
loop_
_entity_poly.entity_id
_entity_poly.type
_entity_poly.pdbx_seq_one_letter_code
_entity_poly.pdbx_strand_id
1 'polypeptide(L)'
;MNGTYSQTPTQAQIHRAIKRLPSLQRDEVIASRYLGLSVYWKTRFFDALDMNRGSLKHFAFNQRGWHRFSRMDQPIYAYIDIDRYPETHSLRRGGRVDLYGTIVKVDTVLGITLALDRFEILPLTLFDRFVVREDSHV
;
A
#
# COMPACT_ATOMS: atom_id res chain seq x y z
N MET A 1 19.59 11.08 8.44
CA MET A 1 18.99 12.09 7.55
C MET A 1 17.49 12.03 7.73
N ASN A 2 16.92 12.98 8.47
CA ASN A 2 15.49 13.06 8.79
C ASN A 2 14.81 13.98 7.77
N GLY A 3 14.03 13.44 6.83
CA GLY A 3 13.20 14.29 5.97
C GLY A 3 12.71 13.78 4.61
N THR A 4 12.76 12.50 4.24
CA THR A 4 12.42 12.10 2.86
C THR A 4 11.05 11.45 2.66
N TYR A 5 10.40 10.89 3.68
CA TYR A 5 9.12 10.23 3.51
C TYR A 5 7.95 11.14 3.92
N SER A 6 6.94 11.23 3.05
CA SER A 6 5.72 11.99 3.33
C SER A 6 4.52 11.07 3.52
N GLN A 7 3.66 11.40 4.48
CA GLN A 7 2.33 10.75 4.62
C GLN A 7 1.34 11.22 3.54
N THR A 8 1.63 12.37 2.91
CA THR A 8 0.81 12.96 1.87
C THR A 8 1.58 13.03 0.54
N PRO A 9 0.90 12.78 -0.59
CA PRO A 9 -0.51 12.43 -0.69
C PRO A 9 -0.80 10.99 -0.21
N THR A 10 -1.99 10.76 0.33
CA THR A 10 -2.48 9.40 0.59
C THR A 10 -2.88 8.74 -0.73
N GLN A 11 -2.94 7.41 -0.75
CA GLN A 11 -3.32 6.66 -1.95
C GLN A 11 -4.70 7.09 -2.48
N ALA A 12 -5.68 7.28 -1.59
CA ALA A 12 -7.01 7.74 -1.97
C ALA A 12 -7.00 9.17 -2.55
N GLN A 13 -6.11 10.05 -2.08
CA GLN A 13 -5.96 11.40 -2.65
C GLN A 13 -5.39 11.32 -4.08
N ILE A 14 -4.37 10.49 -4.29
CA ILE A 14 -3.78 10.25 -5.62
C ILE A 14 -4.86 9.74 -6.59
N HIS A 15 -5.59 8.68 -6.24
CA HIS A 15 -6.61 8.12 -7.13
C HIS A 15 -7.76 9.11 -7.40
N ARG A 16 -8.18 9.90 -6.41
CA ARG A 16 -9.21 10.94 -6.65
C ARG A 16 -8.73 12.02 -7.58
N ALA A 17 -7.48 12.48 -7.40
CA ALA A 17 -6.89 13.49 -8.27
C ALA A 17 -6.84 12.96 -9.72
N ILE A 18 -6.38 11.73 -9.92
CA ILE A 18 -6.25 11.12 -11.26
C ILE A 18 -7.63 10.85 -11.90
N LYS A 19 -8.61 10.35 -11.13
CA LYS A 19 -9.97 10.09 -11.64
C LYS A 19 -10.65 11.35 -12.20
N ARG A 20 -10.29 12.54 -11.70
CA ARG A 20 -10.81 13.82 -12.17
C ARG A 20 -10.13 14.33 -13.44
N LEU A 21 -9.03 13.72 -13.87
CA LEU A 21 -8.31 14.12 -15.08
C LEU A 21 -8.87 13.41 -16.32
N PRO A 22 -8.85 14.09 -17.49
CA PRO A 22 -9.05 13.45 -18.78
C PRO A 22 -8.07 12.29 -18.98
N SER A 23 -8.51 11.18 -19.59
CA SER A 23 -7.70 9.97 -19.77
C SER A 23 -6.33 10.27 -20.41
N LEU A 24 -6.31 11.11 -21.44
CA LEU A 24 -5.11 11.50 -22.19
C LEU A 24 -4.04 12.23 -21.35
N GLN A 25 -4.43 12.85 -20.22
CA GLN A 25 -3.52 13.61 -19.35
C GLN A 25 -3.05 12.81 -18.12
N ARG A 26 -3.63 11.63 -17.87
CA ARG A 26 -3.38 10.89 -16.62
C ARG A 26 -1.93 10.45 -16.51
N ASP A 27 -1.38 9.88 -17.57
CA ASP A 27 -0.04 9.30 -17.55
C ASP A 27 1.04 10.37 -17.34
N GLU A 28 0.90 11.52 -18.01
CA GLU A 28 1.78 12.67 -17.82
C GLU A 28 1.74 13.20 -16.38
N VAL A 29 0.54 13.35 -15.81
CA VAL A 29 0.39 13.82 -14.42
C VAL A 29 0.92 12.79 -13.43
N ILE A 30 0.71 11.49 -13.69
CA ILE A 30 1.27 10.41 -12.87
C ILE A 30 2.79 10.47 -12.87
N ALA A 31 3.40 10.53 -14.05
CA ALA A 31 4.84 10.56 -14.21
C ALA A 31 5.47 11.79 -13.57
N SER A 32 4.87 12.98 -13.76
CA SER A 32 5.43 14.24 -13.30
C SER A 32 5.20 14.54 -11.82
N ARG A 33 4.12 14.02 -11.21
CA ARG A 33 3.73 14.40 -9.85
C ARG A 33 3.81 13.29 -8.81
N TYR A 34 3.72 12.02 -9.20
CA TYR A 34 3.58 10.93 -8.24
C TYR A 34 4.69 9.89 -8.32
N LEU A 35 5.17 9.56 -9.52
CA LEU A 35 6.30 8.62 -9.64
C LEU A 35 7.56 9.22 -9.01
N GLY A 36 8.32 8.39 -8.30
CA GLY A 36 9.54 8.81 -7.60
C GLY A 36 9.30 9.48 -6.25
N LEU A 37 8.04 9.71 -5.84
CA LEU A 37 7.75 10.23 -4.51
C LEU A 37 7.99 9.16 -3.43
N SER A 38 8.79 9.50 -2.43
CA SER A 38 8.97 8.70 -1.22
C SER A 38 7.84 8.93 -0.23
N VAL A 39 7.11 7.87 0.09
CA VAL A 39 5.92 7.89 0.93
C VAL A 39 6.07 7.04 2.18
N TYR A 40 5.40 7.47 3.24
CA TYR A 40 5.20 6.70 4.46
C TYR A 40 3.70 6.52 4.67
N TRP A 41 3.22 5.29 4.56
CA TRP A 41 1.81 4.97 4.66
C TRP A 41 1.53 3.96 5.75
N LYS A 42 0.61 4.33 6.65
CA LYS A 42 -0.01 3.41 7.60
C LYS A 42 -1.02 2.56 6.84
N THR A 43 -0.85 1.25 6.91
CA THR A 43 -1.66 0.30 6.14
C THR A 43 -2.07 -0.90 6.99
N ARG A 44 -2.85 -1.78 6.38
CA ARG A 44 -3.02 -3.15 6.84
C ARG A 44 -2.69 -4.11 5.72
N PHE A 45 -2.08 -5.23 6.07
CA PHE A 45 -1.90 -6.35 5.16
C PHE A 45 -3.27 -6.90 4.73
N PHE A 46 -3.47 -7.09 3.44
CA PHE A 46 -4.69 -7.64 2.87
C PHE A 46 -4.47 -9.06 2.37
N ASP A 47 -3.53 -9.24 1.44
CA ASP A 47 -3.26 -10.55 0.83
C ASP A 47 -1.83 -10.61 0.26
N ALA A 48 -1.32 -11.81 0.03
CA ALA A 48 -0.06 -12.05 -0.65
C ALA A 48 -0.30 -12.99 -1.84
N LEU A 49 -0.05 -12.48 -3.04
CA LEU A 49 -0.18 -13.25 -4.27
C LEU A 49 1.16 -13.93 -4.59
N ASP A 50 1.12 -15.24 -4.77
CA ASP A 50 2.24 -15.98 -5.33
C ASP A 50 2.34 -15.67 -6.83
N MET A 51 3.52 -15.26 -7.27
CA MET A 51 3.78 -14.91 -8.66
C MET A 51 4.61 -15.96 -9.40
N ASN A 52 4.80 -17.16 -8.82
CA ASN A 52 5.72 -18.18 -9.34
C ASN A 52 7.14 -17.63 -9.60
N ARG A 53 7.58 -16.67 -8.77
CA ARG A 53 8.89 -16.00 -8.85
C ARG A 53 9.80 -16.39 -7.69
N GLY A 54 9.74 -17.64 -7.27
CA GLY A 54 10.50 -18.15 -6.12
C GLY A 54 10.09 -17.45 -4.83
N SER A 55 11.05 -16.86 -4.12
CA SER A 55 10.83 -16.19 -2.84
C SER A 55 10.18 -14.80 -2.96
N LEU A 56 10.13 -14.22 -4.16
CA LEU A 56 9.54 -12.91 -4.37
C LEU A 56 8.02 -13.02 -4.47
N LYS A 57 7.31 -12.48 -3.47
CA LYS A 57 5.85 -12.43 -3.44
C LYS A 57 5.32 -11.02 -3.60
N HIS A 58 4.10 -10.91 -4.09
CA HIS A 58 3.42 -9.64 -4.30
C HIS A 58 2.41 -9.40 -3.18
N PHE A 59 2.76 -8.52 -2.25
CA PHE A 59 1.94 -8.20 -1.10
C PHE A 59 1.00 -7.05 -1.43
N ALA A 60 -0.25 -7.20 -1.01
CA ALA A 60 -1.31 -6.22 -1.11
C ALA A 60 -1.64 -5.67 0.27
N PHE A 61 -1.80 -4.35 0.36
CA PHE A 61 -2.09 -3.61 1.57
C PHE A 61 -3.24 -2.63 1.33
N ASN A 62 -3.97 -2.28 2.38
CA ASN A 62 -5.04 -1.28 2.33
C ASN A 62 -4.81 -0.16 3.35
N GLN A 63 -5.34 1.04 3.11
CA GLN A 63 -5.36 2.12 4.10
C GLN A 63 -6.67 2.19 4.88
N ARG A 64 -7.44 1.07 4.92
CA ARG A 64 -8.77 1.04 5.51
C ARG A 64 -8.71 1.33 7.01
N GLY A 65 -9.55 2.27 7.46
CA GLY A 65 -9.63 2.69 8.87
C GLY A 65 -8.57 3.68 9.33
N TRP A 66 -7.59 4.05 8.49
CA TRP A 66 -6.55 5.03 8.85
C TRP A 66 -6.89 6.46 8.44
N HIS A 67 -7.71 6.63 7.40
CA HIS A 67 -8.03 7.94 6.83
C HIS A 67 -9.48 8.02 6.35
N ARG A 68 -10.07 9.24 6.39
CA ARG A 68 -11.47 9.52 5.98
C ARG A 68 -11.79 9.08 4.54
N PHE A 69 -10.77 8.98 3.69
CA PHE A 69 -10.94 8.67 2.27
C PHE A 69 -10.82 7.18 1.92
N SER A 70 -10.70 6.29 2.91
CA SER A 70 -10.35 4.88 2.65
C SER A 70 -11.39 4.08 1.87
N ARG A 71 -12.62 4.57 1.66
CA ARG A 71 -13.63 3.87 0.82
C ARG A 71 -13.22 3.67 -0.65
N MET A 72 -12.08 4.20 -1.08
CA MET A 72 -11.45 3.83 -2.35
C MET A 72 -10.35 2.81 -2.06
N ASP A 73 -10.76 1.60 -1.72
CA ASP A 73 -9.93 0.46 -1.31
C ASP A 73 -9.16 -0.18 -2.48
N GLN A 74 -8.54 0.64 -3.34
CA GLN A 74 -7.57 0.07 -4.28
C GLN A 74 -6.36 -0.43 -3.45
N PRO A 75 -5.78 -1.60 -3.75
CA PRO A 75 -4.63 -2.05 -2.99
C PRO A 75 -3.39 -1.17 -3.23
N ILE A 76 -2.58 -1.05 -2.19
CA ILE A 76 -1.16 -0.70 -2.31
C ILE A 76 -0.40 -2.01 -2.45
N TYR A 77 0.48 -2.06 -3.43
CA TYR A 77 1.23 -3.23 -3.79
C TYR A 77 2.70 -3.05 -3.48
N ALA A 78 3.34 -4.12 -3.05
CA ALA A 78 4.79 -4.16 -2.94
C ALA A 78 5.33 -5.57 -3.19
N TYR A 79 6.50 -5.65 -3.82
CA TYR A 79 7.23 -6.89 -3.96
C TYR A 79 8.14 -7.08 -2.75
N ILE A 80 7.98 -8.19 -2.05
CA ILE A 80 8.78 -8.52 -0.87
C ILE A 80 9.37 -9.92 -1.06
N ASP A 81 10.67 -10.03 -0.86
CA ASP A 81 11.40 -11.29 -0.84
C ASP A 81 11.22 -11.93 0.54
N ILE A 82 10.41 -12.99 0.63
CA ILE A 82 10.05 -13.59 1.93
C ILE A 82 11.22 -14.28 2.62
N ASP A 83 12.24 -14.68 1.87
CA ASP A 83 13.43 -15.34 2.45
C ASP A 83 14.31 -14.31 3.17
N ARG A 84 14.30 -13.07 2.70
CA ARG A 84 14.99 -11.95 3.38
C ARG A 84 14.21 -11.38 4.55
N TYR A 85 12.90 -11.57 4.56
CA TYR A 85 11.98 -11.02 5.54
C TYR A 85 11.05 -12.11 6.09
N PRO A 86 11.57 -13.07 6.88
CA PRO A 86 10.79 -14.19 7.39
C PRO A 86 9.63 -13.76 8.29
N GLU A 87 9.68 -12.56 8.88
CA GLU A 87 8.57 -11.98 9.65
C GLU A 87 7.29 -11.83 8.82
N THR A 88 7.38 -11.76 7.48
CA THR A 88 6.22 -11.75 6.59
C THR A 88 5.37 -13.01 6.68
N HIS A 89 5.94 -14.14 7.13
CA HIS A 89 5.20 -15.40 7.34
C HIS A 89 4.18 -15.28 8.48
N SER A 90 4.37 -14.33 9.39
CA SER A 90 3.46 -14.06 10.51
C SER A 90 2.34 -13.08 10.16
N LEU A 91 2.39 -12.45 8.98
CA LEU A 91 1.37 -11.49 8.55
C LEU A 91 0.03 -12.19 8.37
N ARG A 92 -0.99 -11.64 9.03
CA ARG A 92 -2.38 -12.06 8.90
C ARG A 92 -3.19 -10.93 8.31
N ARG A 93 -4.19 -11.26 7.48
CA ARG A 93 -5.10 -10.27 6.89
C ARG A 93 -5.66 -9.34 7.98
N GLY A 94 -5.64 -8.04 7.70
CA GLY A 94 -5.97 -6.96 8.63
C GLY A 94 -4.84 -6.57 9.59
N GLY A 95 -3.71 -7.27 9.59
CA GLY A 95 -2.53 -6.95 10.40
C GLY A 95 -1.96 -5.58 10.05
N ARG A 96 -1.56 -4.81 11.07
CA ARG A 96 -1.07 -3.44 10.87
C ARG A 96 0.35 -3.45 10.33
N VAL A 97 0.55 -2.71 9.24
CA VAL A 97 1.86 -2.59 8.60
C VAL A 97 2.08 -1.15 8.19
N ASP A 98 3.21 -0.61 8.61
CA ASP A 98 3.69 0.69 8.20
C ASP A 98 4.65 0.50 7.02
N LEU A 99 4.33 1.09 5.87
CA LEU A 99 5.12 0.98 4.64
C LEU A 99 5.93 2.25 4.40
N TYR A 100 7.20 2.09 4.07
CA TYR A 100 8.09 3.15 3.63
C TYR A 100 8.68 2.75 2.28
N GLY A 101 8.46 3.58 1.28
CA GLY A 101 8.92 3.25 -0.06
C GLY A 101 8.72 4.38 -1.03
N THR A 102 9.11 4.14 -2.27
CA THR A 102 8.96 5.08 -3.37
C THR A 102 7.88 4.60 -4.33
N ILE A 103 7.01 5.51 -4.77
CA ILE A 103 5.96 5.20 -5.74
C ILE A 103 6.62 4.92 -7.10
N VAL A 104 6.45 3.69 -7.61
CA VAL A 104 7.00 3.27 -8.91
C VAL A 104 5.93 3.01 -9.96
N LYS A 105 4.68 2.79 -9.54
CA LYS A 105 3.54 2.67 -10.45
C LYS A 105 2.28 3.21 -9.81
N VAL A 106 1.47 3.92 -10.59
CA VAL A 106 0.10 4.27 -10.22
C VAL A 106 -0.82 3.79 -11.33
N ASP A 107 -1.73 2.88 -10.99
CA ASP A 107 -2.70 2.30 -11.91
C ASP A 107 -4.11 2.67 -11.43
N THR A 108 -4.91 3.29 -12.31
CA THR A 108 -6.26 3.74 -11.93
C THR A 108 -7.26 2.60 -11.72
N VAL A 109 -6.92 1.38 -12.13
CA VAL A 109 -7.75 0.18 -11.98
C VAL A 109 -7.16 -0.70 -10.88
N LEU A 110 -5.87 -1.03 -10.98
CA LEU A 110 -5.23 -2.01 -10.10
C LEU A 110 -4.86 -1.42 -8.74
N GLY A 111 -4.19 -0.28 -8.69
CA GLY A 111 -3.68 0.29 -7.44
C GLY A 111 -2.31 0.95 -7.58
N ILE A 112 -1.64 1.19 -6.47
CA ILE A 112 -0.31 1.84 -6.43
C ILE A 112 0.75 0.82 -6.06
N THR A 113 1.84 0.75 -6.82
CA THR A 113 2.99 -0.10 -6.47
C THR A 113 4.11 0.75 -5.87
N LEU A 114 4.65 0.27 -4.75
CA LEU A 114 5.81 0.83 -4.09
C LEU A 114 7.04 -0.05 -4.35
N ALA A 115 8.17 0.58 -4.65
CA ALA A 115 9.48 0.00 -4.33
C ALA A 115 9.71 0.21 -2.84
N LEU A 116 9.67 -0.87 -2.06
CA LEU A 116 9.80 -0.78 -0.61
C LEU A 116 11.26 -0.58 -0.22
N ASP A 117 11.47 0.43 0.62
CA ASP A 117 12.75 0.67 1.31
C ASP A 117 12.77 -0.07 2.65
N ARG A 118 11.63 -0.05 3.37
CA ARG A 118 11.41 -0.81 4.60
C ARG A 118 9.92 -0.93 4.92
N PHE A 119 9.56 -1.87 5.77
CA PHE A 119 8.22 -1.97 6.37
C PHE A 119 8.32 -2.37 7.83
N GLU A 120 7.30 -2.01 8.62
CA GLU A 120 7.24 -2.30 10.05
C GLU A 120 5.90 -2.98 10.37
N ILE A 121 5.97 -4.22 10.88
CA ILE A 121 4.78 -4.93 11.38
C ILE A 121 4.48 -4.41 12.78
N LEU A 122 3.29 -3.87 12.97
CA LEU A 122 2.88 -3.27 14.25
C LEU A 122 2.04 -4.26 15.07
N PRO A 123 2.10 -4.18 16.42
CA PRO A 123 1.25 -5.00 17.27
C PRO A 123 -0.23 -4.68 17.04
N LEU A 124 -1.06 -5.72 17.13
CA LEU A 124 -2.52 -5.58 17.06
C LEU A 124 -3.05 -4.92 18.33
N THR A 125 -3.87 -3.88 18.14
CA THR A 125 -4.66 -3.21 19.17
C THR A 125 -6.08 -3.79 19.23
N LEU A 126 -6.82 -3.51 20.31
CA LEU A 126 -8.20 -3.99 20.47
C LEU A 126 -9.13 -3.51 19.34
N PHE A 127 -8.92 -2.30 18.81
CA PHE A 127 -9.67 -1.76 17.66
C PHE A 127 -9.39 -2.51 16.36
N ASP A 128 -8.20 -3.09 16.22
CA ASP A 128 -7.82 -3.86 15.03
C ASP A 128 -8.61 -5.15 14.90
N ARG A 129 -9.06 -5.73 16.03
CA ARG A 129 -9.84 -6.98 16.03
C ARG A 129 -11.20 -6.82 15.33
N PHE A 130 -11.81 -5.64 15.42
CA PHE A 130 -13.08 -5.34 14.75
C PHE A 130 -12.90 -5.26 13.23
N VAL A 131 -11.83 -4.60 12.77
CA VAL A 131 -11.53 -4.47 11.33
C VAL A 131 -11.10 -5.81 10.74
N VAL A 132 -10.29 -6.59 11.45
CA VAL A 132 -9.91 -7.96 11.03
C VAL A 132 -11.15 -8.83 10.89
N ARG A 133 -12.13 -8.74 11.79
CA ARG A 133 -13.39 -9.49 11.68
C ARG A 133 -14.17 -9.09 10.43
N GLU A 134 -14.30 -7.80 10.14
CA GLU A 134 -14.96 -7.34 8.90
C GLU A 134 -14.25 -7.81 7.64
N ASP A 135 -12.91 -7.75 7.58
CA ASP A 135 -12.13 -8.16 6.41
C ASP A 135 -12.10 -9.69 6.24
N SER A 136 -12.31 -10.48 7.31
CA SER A 136 -12.34 -11.96 7.24
C SER A 136 -13.65 -12.52 6.71
N HIS A 137 -14.72 -11.72 6.67
CA HIS A 137 -16.04 -12.11 6.13
C HIS A 137 -16.17 -11.84 4.62
N VAL A 138 -15.10 -11.37 3.97
CA VAL A 138 -15.03 -11.07 2.53
C VAL A 138 -14.12 -12.05 1.82
#